data_AF-A0A368F371-F1
#
_entry.id   AF-A0A368F371-F1
#
_cell.length_a   1.000
_cell.length_b   1.000
_cell.length_c   1.000
_cell.angle_alpha   90.00
_cell.angle_beta   90.00
_cell.angle_gamma   90.00
#
_symmetry.space_group_name_H-M   'P 1'
#
loop_
_entity.id
_entity.type
_entity.pdbx_description
1 polymer ?
#
loop_
_entity_poly.entity_id
_entity_poly.type
_entity_poly.pdbx_seq_one_letter_code
_entity_poly.pdbx_strand_id
1 'polypeptide(L)'
;MYFQMTQKRHMISDDANAGDCRAVLVTDEGSRPLSSDFTPASERKRLQTLAYQNPELIGNCFSRLEYSRSLTKKDLKTKVLFRDWFMDGWASKTVKDCDLKPPLISESSRKKRLLNTIGVSRGFGDHHLYTVDDHLPIKPFL
;
A
#
# COMPACT_ATOMS: atom_id res chain seq x y z
N MET A 1 46.20 5.27 7.18
CA MET A 1 46.06 3.99 7.91
C MET A 1 44.98 3.20 7.19
N TYR A 2 45.37 2.22 6.37
CA TYR A 2 44.46 1.39 5.60
C TYR A 2 43.72 0.43 6.54
N PHE A 3 42.39 0.42 6.53
CA PHE A 3 41.63 -0.69 7.10
C PHE A 3 41.19 -1.60 5.96
N GLN A 4 42.02 -2.59 5.71
CA GLN A 4 41.72 -3.75 4.89
C GLN A 4 40.76 -4.63 5.71
N MET A 5 39.52 -4.79 5.27
CA MET A 5 38.60 -5.75 5.88
C MET A 5 38.33 -6.88 4.88
N THR A 6 39.26 -7.84 4.85
CA THR A 6 39.08 -9.12 4.17
C THR A 6 38.33 -10.05 5.12
N GLN A 7 36.99 -10.09 5.01
CA GLN A 7 36.15 -11.13 5.60
C GLN A 7 35.00 -11.43 4.64
N LYS A 8 35.06 -12.59 3.97
CA LYS A 8 33.92 -13.24 3.32
C LYS A 8 32.86 -13.52 4.38
N ARG A 9 31.90 -12.62 4.57
CA ARG A 9 30.65 -12.89 5.27
C ARG A 9 29.53 -12.24 4.50
N HIS A 10 28.60 -13.07 4.05
CA HIS A 10 27.30 -12.63 3.55
C HIS A 10 26.62 -11.86 4.68
N MET A 11 26.77 -10.54 4.68
CA MET A 11 25.93 -9.67 5.51
C MET A 11 24.58 -9.58 4.81
N ILE A 12 23.69 -10.51 5.16
CA ILE A 12 22.26 -10.25 5.02
C ILE A 12 21.97 -9.22 6.10
N SER A 13 21.77 -7.97 5.69
CA SER A 13 21.21 -6.95 6.57
C SER A 13 19.70 -7.18 6.61
N ASP A 14 19.17 -7.47 7.79
CA ASP A 14 17.72 -7.64 8.01
C ASP A 14 16.94 -6.31 7.87
N ASP A 15 17.64 -5.18 7.67
CA ASP A 15 17.08 -3.82 7.57
C ASP A 15 17.22 -3.19 6.17
N ALA A 16 17.09 -3.98 5.11
CA ALA A 16 17.29 -3.52 3.73
C ALA A 16 16.32 -2.42 3.24
N ASN A 17 15.25 -2.10 4.00
CA ASN A 17 14.15 -1.24 3.55
C ASN A 17 13.68 -0.21 4.61
N ALA A 18 14.57 0.19 5.53
CA ALA A 18 14.28 1.23 6.52
C ALA A 18 14.22 2.62 5.86
N GLY A 19 13.12 3.35 6.06
CA GLY A 19 12.89 4.68 5.47
C GLY A 19 12.88 4.64 3.93
N ASP A 20 13.49 5.64 3.31
CA ASP A 20 13.65 5.74 1.84
C ASP A 20 14.92 5.01 1.32
N CYS A 21 15.62 4.26 2.18
CA CYS A 21 16.84 3.56 1.77
C CYS A 21 16.54 2.39 0.82
N ARG A 22 17.42 2.20 -0.15
CA ARG A 22 17.42 1.04 -1.04
C ARG A 22 18.74 0.30 -0.92
N ALA A 23 18.66 -1.02 -0.82
CA ALA A 23 19.80 -1.92 -0.77
C ALA A 23 20.01 -2.61 -2.12
N VAL A 24 21.26 -2.65 -2.58
CA VAL A 24 21.68 -3.34 -3.81
C VAL A 24 22.92 -4.16 -3.49
N LEU A 25 22.94 -5.42 -3.91
CA LEU A 25 24.14 -6.27 -3.86
C LEU A 25 24.89 -6.13 -5.18
N VAL A 26 26.21 -5.95 -5.09
CA VAL A 26 27.12 -5.98 -6.25
C VAL A 26 28.06 -7.17 -6.08
N THR A 27 28.09 -8.05 -7.08
CA THR A 27 29.00 -9.20 -7.18
C THR A 27 29.72 -9.18 -8.53
N ASP A 28 30.70 -10.07 -8.72
CA ASP A 28 31.39 -10.24 -10.01
C ASP A 28 30.42 -10.67 -11.14
N GLU A 29 29.25 -11.22 -10.79
CA GLU A 29 28.20 -11.66 -11.70
C GLU A 29 27.21 -10.53 -12.07
N GLY A 30 27.29 -9.38 -11.41
CA GLY A 30 26.45 -8.21 -11.67
C GLY A 30 25.86 -7.57 -10.41
N SER A 31 24.85 -6.72 -10.59
CA SER A 31 24.14 -6.06 -9.49
C SER A 31 22.69 -6.55 -9.38
N ARG A 32 22.21 -6.75 -8.14
CA ARG A 32 20.81 -7.14 -7.85
C ARG A 32 20.21 -6.32 -6.72
N PRO A 33 18.95 -5.83 -6.83
CA PRO A 33 18.29 -5.15 -5.73
C PRO A 33 17.99 -6.13 -4.59
N LEU A 34 18.22 -5.70 -3.36
CA LEU A 34 17.84 -6.40 -2.12
C LEU A 34 16.59 -5.78 -1.47
N SER A 35 16.26 -4.55 -1.84
CA SER A 35 15.09 -3.81 -1.38
C SER A 35 14.00 -3.72 -2.46
N SER A 36 12.75 -3.53 -2.06
CA SER A 36 11.63 -3.32 -3.00
C SER A 36 10.72 -2.20 -2.51
N ASP A 37 10.03 -1.53 -3.44
CA ASP A 37 9.08 -0.49 -3.07
C ASP A 37 7.85 -1.07 -2.39
N PHE A 38 7.52 -0.51 -1.22
CA PHE A 38 6.23 -0.71 -0.59
C PHE A 38 5.19 0.12 -1.34
N THR A 39 4.50 -0.50 -2.29
CA THR A 39 3.44 0.13 -3.06
C THR A 39 2.09 -0.22 -2.46
N PRO A 40 1.05 0.61 -2.64
CA PRO A 40 -0.30 0.26 -2.24
C PRO A 40 -0.77 -1.09 -2.80
N ALA A 41 -0.26 -1.49 -3.98
CA ALA A 41 -0.53 -2.79 -4.58
C ALA A 41 0.14 -3.94 -3.81
N SER A 42 1.46 -3.87 -3.57
CA SER A 42 2.20 -4.92 -2.87
C SER A 42 1.83 -5.02 -1.39
N GLU A 43 1.42 -3.92 -0.77
CA GLU A 43 1.03 -3.85 0.64
C GLU A 43 -0.49 -3.90 0.89
N ARG A 44 -1.29 -4.25 -0.13
CA ARG A 44 -2.76 -4.23 -0.05
C ARG A 44 -3.32 -4.88 1.21
N LYS A 45 -2.90 -6.11 1.52
CA LYS A 45 -3.39 -6.85 2.69
C LYS A 45 -3.11 -6.09 3.98
N ARG A 46 -1.87 -5.62 4.17
CA ARG A 46 -1.46 -4.85 5.37
C ARG A 46 -2.31 -3.58 5.52
N LEU A 47 -2.45 -2.80 4.44
CA LEU A 47 -3.21 -1.55 4.45
C LEU A 47 -4.70 -1.79 4.78
N GLN A 48 -5.30 -2.82 4.18
CA GLN A 48 -6.69 -3.19 4.48
C GLN A 48 -6.84 -3.79 5.89
N THR A 49 -5.84 -4.47 6.43
CA THR A 49 -5.83 -4.93 7.83
C THR A 49 -5.79 -3.73 8.78
N LEU A 50 -4.96 -2.72 8.52
CA LEU A 50 -4.92 -1.51 9.34
C LEU A 50 -6.25 -0.78 9.35
N ALA A 51 -6.86 -0.58 8.18
CA ALA A 51 -8.18 0.03 8.07
C ALA A 51 -9.31 -0.84 8.65
N TYR A 52 -9.12 -2.16 8.78
CA TYR A 52 -10.08 -3.06 9.41
C TYR A 52 -10.00 -2.94 10.94
N GLN A 53 -8.78 -2.90 11.47
CA GLN A 53 -8.51 -2.77 12.89
C GLN A 53 -8.81 -1.36 13.43
N ASN A 54 -8.60 -0.34 12.59
CA ASN A 54 -8.75 1.08 12.94
C ASN A 54 -9.61 1.79 11.87
N PRO A 55 -10.94 1.57 11.85
CA PRO A 55 -11.83 2.14 10.82
C PRO A 55 -11.85 3.67 10.78
N GLU A 56 -11.49 4.33 11.87
CA GLU A 56 -11.36 5.79 11.97
C GLU A 56 -10.27 6.35 11.05
N LEU A 57 -9.25 5.56 10.70
CA LEU A 57 -8.17 5.98 9.82
C LEU A 57 -8.64 6.31 8.40
N ILE A 58 -9.76 5.72 7.98
CA ILE A 58 -10.37 5.97 6.66
C ILE A 58 -11.59 6.92 6.76
N GLY A 59 -11.88 7.45 7.96
CA GLY A 59 -12.83 8.53 8.20
C GLY A 59 -14.27 8.26 7.76
N ASN A 60 -14.62 7.00 7.47
CA ASN A 60 -15.84 6.66 6.72
C ASN A 60 -15.93 7.31 5.32
N CYS A 61 -14.86 7.96 4.84
CA CYS A 61 -14.74 8.61 3.52
C CYS A 61 -14.30 7.62 2.44
N PHE A 62 -13.47 6.64 2.81
CA PHE A 62 -13.00 5.61 1.90
C PHE A 62 -13.62 4.25 2.19
N SER A 63 -13.75 3.42 1.15
CA SER A 63 -14.04 2.01 1.29
C SER A 63 -12.75 1.24 1.48
N ARG A 64 -12.71 0.41 2.52
CA ARG A 64 -11.62 -0.56 2.72
C ARG A 64 -11.61 -1.66 1.66
N LEU A 65 -12.76 -1.97 1.07
CA LEU A 65 -12.90 -3.03 0.09
C LEU A 65 -12.34 -2.61 -1.26
N GLU A 66 -11.71 -3.56 -1.95
CA GLU A 66 -11.35 -3.40 -3.36
C GLU A 66 -12.42 -4.07 -4.22
N TYR A 67 -12.81 -3.41 -5.31
CA TYR A 67 -13.78 -3.91 -6.28
C TYR A 67 -13.08 -4.14 -7.62
N SER A 68 -13.61 -5.06 -8.43
CA SER A 68 -13.05 -5.35 -9.76
C SER A 68 -13.15 -4.19 -10.75
N ARG A 69 -13.94 -3.16 -10.43
CA ARG A 69 -14.13 -1.91 -11.17
C ARG A 69 -14.62 -0.82 -10.23
N SER A 70 -14.51 0.45 -10.65
CA SER A 70 -15.16 1.57 -9.95
C SER A 70 -16.68 1.41 -9.96
N LEU A 71 -17.31 1.69 -8.81
CA LEU A 71 -18.76 1.59 -8.64
C LEU A 71 -19.42 2.94 -8.76
N THR A 72 -20.64 2.95 -9.30
CA THR A 72 -21.48 4.13 -9.44
C THR A 72 -22.86 3.87 -8.85
N LYS A 73 -23.70 4.91 -8.75
CA LYS A 73 -25.11 4.76 -8.33
C LYS A 73 -25.90 3.75 -9.17
N LYS A 74 -25.49 3.50 -10.43
CA LYS A 74 -26.12 2.51 -11.31
C LYS A 74 -25.85 1.06 -10.88
N ASP A 75 -24.79 0.83 -10.11
CA ASP A 75 -24.41 -0.50 -9.65
C ASP A 75 -25.15 -0.92 -8.37
N LEU A 76 -25.90 -0.01 -7.72
CA LEU A 76 -26.66 -0.32 -6.51
C LEU A 76 -27.57 -1.54 -6.72
N LYS A 77 -27.62 -2.42 -5.71
CA LYS A 77 -28.40 -3.67 -5.73
C LYS A 77 -27.95 -4.71 -6.78
N THR A 78 -26.90 -4.44 -7.54
CA THR A 78 -26.28 -5.42 -8.45
C THR A 78 -25.18 -6.22 -7.73
N LYS A 79 -24.80 -7.38 -8.28
CA LYS A 79 -23.67 -8.16 -7.78
C LYS A 79 -22.37 -7.69 -8.44
N VAL A 80 -21.33 -7.49 -7.62
CA VAL A 80 -19.98 -7.18 -8.09
C VAL A 80 -18.95 -8.04 -7.38
N LEU A 81 -17.79 -8.19 -8.03
CA LEU A 81 -16.63 -8.82 -7.42
C LEU A 81 -15.93 -7.83 -6.49
N PHE A 82 -15.65 -8.29 -5.27
CA PHE A 82 -14.92 -7.55 -4.26
C PHE A 82 -13.88 -8.45 -3.60
N ARG A 83 -12.88 -7.85 -2.96
CA ARG A 83 -11.93 -8.57 -2.11
C ARG A 83 -11.53 -7.74 -0.91
N ASP A 84 -11.21 -8.46 0.17
CA ASP A 84 -10.90 -7.88 1.46
C ASP A 84 -9.52 -8.32 2.01
N TRP A 85 -9.12 -7.81 3.17
CA TRP A 85 -7.80 -8.00 3.79
C TRP A 85 -7.35 -9.46 3.90
N PHE A 86 -8.27 -10.37 4.24
CA PHE A 86 -7.99 -11.80 4.41
C PHE A 86 -8.12 -12.59 3.11
N MET A 87 -8.61 -11.97 2.03
CA MET A 87 -8.87 -12.65 0.77
C MET A 87 -7.67 -12.56 -0.17
N ASP A 88 -7.34 -13.67 -0.83
CA ASP A 88 -6.42 -13.70 -1.97
C ASP A 88 -7.14 -13.54 -3.31
N GLY A 89 -8.36 -14.10 -3.40
CA GLY A 89 -9.22 -14.04 -4.58
C GLY A 89 -10.37 -13.04 -4.48
N TRP A 90 -11.26 -13.11 -5.46
CA TRP A 90 -12.49 -12.31 -5.51
C TRP A 90 -13.68 -13.10 -4.93
N ALA A 91 -14.55 -12.41 -4.22
CA ALA A 91 -15.87 -12.89 -3.81
C ALA A 91 -16.96 -12.00 -4.42
N SER A 92 -18.21 -12.46 -4.43
CA SER A 92 -19.35 -11.67 -4.92
C SER A 92 -20.12 -11.05 -3.76
N LYS A 93 -20.49 -9.76 -3.88
CA LYS A 93 -21.45 -9.12 -2.97
C LYS A 93 -22.44 -8.25 -3.73
N THR A 94 -23.58 -7.99 -3.10
CA THR A 94 -24.54 -6.99 -3.56
C THR A 94 -24.09 -5.60 -3.12
N VAL A 95 -24.05 -4.66 -4.07
CA VAL A 95 -23.61 -3.27 -3.85
C VAL A 95 -24.62 -2.51 -3.01
N LYS A 96 -24.12 -1.80 -1.99
CA LYS A 96 -24.83 -0.88 -1.10
C LYS A 96 -24.30 0.55 -1.25
N ASP A 97 -24.99 1.55 -0.71
CA ASP A 97 -24.53 2.94 -0.77
C ASP A 97 -23.13 3.15 -0.16
N CYS A 98 -22.78 2.44 0.90
CA CYS A 98 -21.45 2.53 1.50
C CYS A 98 -20.33 1.98 0.61
N ASP A 99 -20.65 1.17 -0.39
CA ASP A 99 -19.71 0.62 -1.36
C ASP A 99 -19.33 1.63 -2.46
N LEU A 100 -20.10 2.73 -2.60
CA LEU A 100 -19.84 3.77 -3.60
C LEU A 100 -18.72 4.73 -3.21
N LYS A 101 -18.15 4.56 -2.01
CA LYS A 101 -17.03 5.36 -1.53
C LYS A 101 -15.77 5.07 -2.32
N PRO A 102 -14.88 6.05 -2.52
CA PRO A 102 -13.58 5.82 -3.13
C PRO A 102 -12.82 4.71 -2.39
N PRO A 103 -12.12 3.80 -3.09
CA PRO A 103 -11.38 2.74 -2.43
C PRO A 103 -10.15 3.30 -1.71
N LEU A 104 -9.76 2.67 -0.59
CA LEU A 104 -8.52 2.93 0.14
C LEU A 104 -7.31 2.89 -0.78
N ILE A 105 -7.31 1.94 -1.72
CA ILE A 105 -6.29 1.79 -2.76
C ILE A 105 -6.96 2.04 -4.10
N SER A 106 -6.69 3.19 -4.69
CA SER A 106 -7.22 3.56 -6.00
C SER A 106 -6.20 3.32 -7.10
N GLU A 107 -6.68 3.17 -8.33
CA GLU A 107 -5.83 3.06 -9.51
C GLU A 107 -5.79 4.40 -10.22
N SER A 108 -4.57 4.92 -10.44
CA SER A 108 -4.30 6.07 -11.31
C SER A 108 -3.57 5.56 -12.55
N SER A 109 -3.62 6.32 -13.66
CA SER A 109 -3.12 5.94 -14.99
C SER A 109 -1.68 5.40 -15.07
N ARG A 110 -0.87 5.56 -14.02
CA ARG A 110 0.49 4.99 -13.94
C ARG A 110 0.80 4.18 -12.68
N LYS A 111 0.05 4.36 -11.58
CA LYS A 111 0.36 3.76 -10.25
C LYS A 111 -0.89 3.64 -9.39
N LYS A 112 -0.94 2.63 -8.52
CA LYS A 112 -1.93 2.58 -7.44
C LYS A 112 -1.60 3.61 -6.35
N ARG A 113 -2.62 4.24 -5.77
CA ARG A 113 -2.48 5.27 -4.74
C ARG A 113 -3.19 4.88 -3.45
N LEU A 114 -2.57 5.20 -2.33
CA LEU A 114 -3.18 5.14 -1.01
C LEU A 114 -3.98 6.42 -0.75
N LEU A 115 -5.25 6.27 -0.38
CA LEU A 115 -6.17 7.38 -0.07
C LEU A 115 -6.17 8.47 -1.15
N ASN A 116 -6.11 8.07 -2.42
CA ASN A 116 -5.97 8.96 -3.59
C ASN A 116 -4.73 9.88 -3.59
N THR A 117 -3.81 9.75 -2.64
CA THR A 117 -2.78 10.75 -2.39
C THR A 117 -1.42 10.30 -2.93
N ILE A 118 -0.85 9.21 -2.42
CA ILE A 118 0.54 8.80 -2.69
C ILE A 118 0.65 7.41 -3.30
N GLY A 119 1.68 7.17 -4.11
CA GLY A 119 1.93 5.91 -4.80
C GLY A 119 2.79 4.89 -4.03
N VAL A 120 3.15 5.20 -2.80
CA VAL A 120 3.92 4.34 -1.89
C VAL A 120 3.19 4.26 -0.55
N SER A 121 3.43 3.20 0.20
CA SER A 121 2.78 2.94 1.48
C SER A 121 3.74 2.97 2.66
N ARG A 122 5.03 3.20 2.44
CA ARG A 122 6.06 3.50 3.45
C ARG A 122 7.16 4.34 2.83
N GLY A 123 8.13 4.76 3.62
CA GLY A 123 9.36 5.44 3.18
C GLY A 123 9.31 6.95 3.33
N PHE A 124 8.11 7.55 3.24
CA PHE A 124 7.92 8.93 3.63
C PHE A 124 8.27 9.12 5.12
N GLY A 125 9.22 10.03 5.40
CA GLY A 125 9.63 10.40 6.75
C GLY A 125 8.50 11.04 7.57
N ASP A 126 8.84 11.72 8.67
CA ASP A 126 7.85 12.29 9.62
C ASP A 126 7.11 13.55 9.12
N HIS A 127 6.69 13.53 7.86
CA HIS A 127 5.89 14.58 7.27
C HIS A 127 4.42 14.41 7.66
N HIS A 128 3.79 15.52 8.07
CA HIS A 128 2.37 15.61 8.36
C HIS A 128 1.56 15.57 7.05
N LEU A 129 1.44 14.40 6.44
CA LEU A 129 0.69 14.16 5.21
C LEU A 129 -0.78 13.90 5.50
N TYR A 130 -1.65 14.63 4.80
CA TYR A 130 -3.10 14.51 4.89
C TYR A 130 -3.73 14.34 3.51
N THR A 131 -4.91 13.72 3.46
CA THR A 131 -5.76 13.76 2.25
C THR A 131 -6.24 15.19 2.01
N VAL A 132 -6.37 15.57 0.74
CA VAL A 132 -6.76 16.94 0.35
C VAL A 132 -8.20 17.24 0.72
N ASP A 133 -9.11 16.30 0.45
CA ASP A 133 -10.55 16.56 0.56
C ASP A 133 -11.09 16.32 1.98
N ASP A 134 -10.63 15.26 2.64
CA ASP A 134 -11.18 14.80 3.93
C ASP A 134 -10.28 15.09 5.13
N HIS A 135 -9.09 15.69 4.92
CA HIS A 135 -8.09 15.96 5.96
C HIS A 135 -7.73 14.75 6.84
N LEU A 136 -7.71 13.55 6.25
CA LEU A 136 -7.35 12.33 6.97
C LEU A 136 -5.83 12.15 7.04
N PRO A 137 -5.26 11.81 8.22
CA PRO A 137 -3.83 11.58 8.35
C PRO A 137 -3.41 10.32 7.59
N ILE A 138 -2.36 10.44 6.77
CA ILE A 138 -1.82 9.33 5.98
C ILE A 138 -0.79 8.52 6.79
N LYS A 139 -0.12 9.16 7.75
CA LYS A 139 0.94 8.59 8.59
C LYS A 139 0.61 7.22 9.21
N PRO A 140 -0.61 6.94 9.70
CA PRO A 140 -0.95 5.62 10.25
C PRO A 140 -0.82 4.46 9.27
N PHE A 141 -0.75 4.73 7.96
CA PHE A 141 -0.56 3.73 6.92
C PHE A 141 0.89 3.62 6.43
N LEU A 142 1.74 4.61 6.75
CA LEU A 142 3.15 4.72 6.34
C LEU A 142 4.10 3.82 7.12
#